data_AF-A0A2R4WVN0-F1
#
_entry.id   AF-A0A2R4WVN0-F1
#
_cell.length_a   1.000
_cell.length_b   1.000
_cell.length_c   1.000
_cell.angle_alpha   90.00
_cell.angle_beta   90.00
_cell.angle_gamma   90.00
#
_symmetry.space_group_name_H-M   'P 1'
#
loop_
_entity.id
_entity.type
_entity.pdbx_description
1 polymer ?
#
loop_
_entity_poly.entity_id
_entity_poly.type
_entity_poly.pdbx_seq_one_letter_code
_entity_poly.pdbx_strand_id
1 'polypeptide(L)'
;MPDLIHDKKGATTVEFALVGMLFLTALLFTMVVAEVLYFGQKLDYATEQASRNILIGTSQQKQQSNPANPATLASFTQELCGYLPAAMSCSDVIVNLYKVPAANPGYYAYVKTDMSGLALPPLTPGSGQFALGSQGDYQYLQVIYPVTLLPAFMTSWLDTNATYKGKAAYLVISTAAFRVEQF
;
A
#
# COMPACT_ATOMS: atom_id res chain seq x y z
N MET A 1 -54.17 -9.98 -36.22
CA MET A 1 -52.87 -9.79 -35.53
C MET A 1 -53.13 -9.55 -34.05
N PRO A 2 -53.17 -10.60 -33.23
CA PRO A 2 -52.68 -10.42 -31.86
C PRO A 2 -52.09 -11.70 -31.28
N ASP A 3 -50.76 -11.80 -31.16
CA ASP A 3 -50.17 -12.78 -30.22
C ASP A 3 -48.74 -12.40 -29.74
N LEU A 4 -48.43 -11.10 -29.66
CA LEU A 4 -47.15 -10.62 -29.12
C LEU A 4 -47.23 -10.18 -27.65
N ILE A 5 -48.35 -10.40 -26.95
CA ILE A 5 -48.61 -9.78 -25.63
C ILE A 5 -48.23 -10.69 -24.45
N HIS A 6 -47.82 -11.95 -24.66
CA HIS A 6 -47.54 -12.85 -23.53
C HIS A 6 -46.44 -13.89 -23.79
N ASP A 7 -45.25 -13.45 -24.21
CA ASP A 7 -44.10 -14.34 -24.26
C ASP A 7 -43.48 -14.53 -22.87
N LYS A 8 -44.06 -15.46 -22.10
CA LYS A 8 -43.60 -15.83 -20.75
C LYS A 8 -42.13 -16.25 -20.72
N LYS A 9 -41.60 -16.78 -21.82
CA LYS A 9 -40.20 -17.20 -21.92
C LYS A 9 -39.26 -16.00 -21.98
N GLY A 10 -39.68 -14.90 -22.62
CA GLY A 10 -38.96 -13.64 -22.61
C GLY A 10 -38.88 -13.04 -21.20
N ALA A 11 -40.00 -13.01 -20.48
CA ALA A 11 -40.06 -12.49 -19.11
C ALA A 11 -39.13 -13.27 -18.15
N THR A 12 -39.17 -14.61 -18.17
CA THR A 12 -38.30 -15.45 -17.33
C THR A 12 -36.82 -15.30 -17.67
N THR A 13 -36.50 -15.07 -18.94
CA THR A 13 -35.10 -14.85 -19.37
C THR A 13 -34.56 -13.54 -18.82
N VAL A 14 -35.38 -12.48 -18.82
CA VAL A 14 -35.00 -11.17 -18.24
C VAL A 14 -34.84 -11.25 -16.73
N GLU A 15 -35.76 -11.94 -16.03
CA GLU A 15 -35.65 -12.17 -14.58
C GLU A 15 -34.37 -12.93 -14.22
N PHE A 16 -34.07 -14.02 -14.94
CA PHE A 16 -32.84 -14.78 -14.72
C PHE A 16 -31.58 -13.96 -15.05
N ALA A 17 -31.61 -13.16 -16.12
CA ALA A 17 -30.49 -12.31 -16.49
C ALA A 17 -30.23 -11.23 -15.42
N LEU A 18 -31.27 -10.63 -14.85
CA LEU A 18 -31.14 -9.61 -13.82
C LEU A 18 -30.62 -10.20 -12.51
N VAL A 19 -31.16 -11.33 -12.06
CA VAL A 19 -30.65 -12.03 -10.87
C VAL A 19 -29.22 -12.55 -11.08
N GLY A 20 -28.93 -13.10 -12.26
CA GLY A 20 -27.59 -13.56 -12.64
C GLY A 20 -26.57 -12.41 -12.66
N MET A 21 -26.95 -11.25 -13.21
CA MET A 21 -26.10 -10.06 -13.21
C MET A 21 -25.84 -9.56 -11.79
N LEU A 22 -26.86 -9.50 -10.92
CA LEU A 22 -26.71 -9.13 -9.51
C LEU A 22 -25.79 -10.09 -8.76
N PHE A 23 -25.92 -11.40 -9.01
CA PHE A 23 -25.05 -12.40 -8.39
C PHE A 23 -23.59 -12.25 -8.82
N LEU A 24 -23.34 -12.10 -10.13
CA LEU A 24 -21.97 -11.94 -10.65
C LEU A 24 -21.32 -10.65 -10.18
N THR A 25 -22.07 -9.54 -10.14
CA THR A 25 -21.55 -8.26 -9.63
C THR A 25 -21.22 -8.33 -8.15
N ALA A 26 -22.08 -8.94 -7.33
CA ALA A 26 -21.80 -9.15 -5.91
C ALA A 26 -20.56 -10.03 -5.70
N LEU A 27 -20.43 -11.13 -6.46
CA LEU A 27 -19.27 -12.02 -6.39
C LEU A 27 -17.98 -11.27 -6.74
N LEU A 28 -17.95 -10.56 -7.87
CA LEU A 28 -16.78 -9.79 -8.28
C LEU A 28 -16.43 -8.70 -7.25
N PHE A 29 -17.42 -8.01 -6.71
CA PHE A 29 -17.19 -7.01 -5.67
C PHE A 29 -16.56 -7.61 -4.41
N THR A 30 -17.07 -8.76 -3.94
CA THR A 30 -16.48 -9.44 -2.78
C THR A 30 -15.05 -9.92 -3.03
N MET A 31 -14.74 -10.41 -4.23
CA MET A 31 -13.37 -10.78 -4.60
C MET A 31 -12.43 -9.58 -4.58
N VAL A 32 -12.87 -8.43 -5.12
CA VAL A 32 -12.08 -7.20 -5.12
C VAL A 32 -11.79 -6.72 -3.70
N VAL A 33 -12.79 -6.71 -2.82
CA VAL A 33 -12.60 -6.33 -1.41
C VAL A 33 -11.63 -7.29 -0.71
N ALA A 34 -11.78 -8.60 -0.95
CA ALA A 34 -10.88 -9.60 -0.38
C ALA A 34 -9.43 -9.40 -0.86
N GLU A 35 -9.21 -9.06 -2.13
CA GLU A 35 -7.89 -8.78 -2.70
C GLU A 35 -7.24 -7.56 -2.03
N VAL A 36 -7.99 -6.45 -1.89
CA VAL A 36 -7.47 -5.23 -1.24
C VAL A 36 -7.09 -5.49 0.22
N LEU A 37 -7.93 -6.20 0.98
CA LEU A 37 -7.64 -6.56 2.37
C LEU A 37 -6.43 -7.50 2.46
N TYR A 38 -6.33 -8.47 1.54
CA TYR A 38 -5.19 -9.37 1.47
C TYR A 38 -3.88 -8.62 1.18
N PHE A 39 -3.88 -7.67 0.25
CA PHE A 39 -2.71 -6.83 -0.02
C PHE A 39 -2.34 -5.97 1.20
N GLY A 40 -3.32 -5.40 1.90
CA GLY A 40 -3.08 -4.70 3.17
C GLY A 40 -2.36 -5.57 4.19
N GLN A 41 -2.92 -6.74 4.51
CA GLN A 41 -2.33 -7.67 5.48
C GLN A 41 -0.93 -8.13 5.08
N LYS A 42 -0.69 -8.38 3.79
CA LYS A 42 0.63 -8.79 3.31
C LYS A 42 1.64 -7.66 3.36
N LEU A 43 1.23 -6.43 3.05
CA LEU A 43 2.09 -5.26 3.14
C LEU A 43 2.45 -4.96 4.59
N ASP A 44 1.50 -5.09 5.52
CA ASP A 44 1.73 -4.93 6.96
C ASP A 44 2.72 -5.96 7.48
N TYR A 45 2.54 -7.24 7.13
CA TYR A 45 3.48 -8.29 7.49
C TYR A 45 4.89 -8.01 6.95
N ALA A 46 5.01 -7.64 5.68
CA ALA A 46 6.31 -7.32 5.06
C ALA A 46 6.98 -6.12 5.74
N THR A 47 6.20 -5.09 6.06
CA THR A 47 6.67 -3.87 6.74
C THR A 47 7.11 -4.18 8.17
N GLU A 48 6.38 -5.02 8.90
CA GLU A 48 6.76 -5.45 10.25
C GLU A 48 8.07 -6.23 10.24
N GLN A 49 8.23 -7.21 9.33
CA GLN A 49 9.47 -7.99 9.25
C GLN A 49 10.67 -7.12 8.82
N ALA A 50 10.49 -6.25 7.83
CA ALA A 50 11.56 -5.38 7.36
C ALA A 50 11.95 -4.31 8.40
N SER A 51 10.98 -3.74 9.12
CA SER A 51 11.24 -2.74 10.17
C SER A 51 12.01 -3.31 11.35
N ARG A 52 11.78 -4.58 11.72
CA ARG A 52 12.54 -5.26 12.78
C ARG A 52 14.04 -5.22 12.52
N ASN A 53 14.49 -5.41 11.27
CA ASN A 53 15.91 -5.36 10.92
C ASN A 53 16.55 -3.99 11.20
N ILE A 54 15.80 -2.91 10.99
CA ILE A 54 16.25 -1.55 11.31
C ILE A 54 16.22 -1.32 12.83
N LEU A 55 15.18 -1.83 13.50
CA LEU A 55 14.99 -1.69 14.94
C LEU A 55 16.13 -2.33 15.73
N ILE A 56 16.54 -3.55 15.37
CA ILE A 56 17.63 -4.28 16.03
C ILE A 56 19.04 -3.85 15.58
N GLY A 57 19.16 -2.81 14.74
CA GLY A 57 20.46 -2.29 14.32
C GLY A 57 21.16 -3.04 13.18
N THR A 58 20.61 -4.13 12.63
CA THR A 58 21.32 -4.92 11.59
C THR A 58 21.65 -4.11 10.34
N SER A 59 20.77 -3.19 9.93
CA SER A 59 21.00 -2.29 8.79
C SER A 59 22.15 -1.31 9.05
N GLN A 60 22.25 -0.81 10.28
CA GLN A 60 23.31 0.08 10.74
C GLN A 60 24.64 -0.69 10.85
N GLN A 61 24.59 -1.96 11.25
CA GLN A 61 25.74 -2.86 11.34
C GLN A 61 26.31 -3.15 9.95
N LYS A 62 25.44 -3.42 8.96
CA LYS A 62 25.85 -3.55 7.55
C LYS A 62 26.49 -2.27 7.01
N GLN A 63 25.92 -1.11 7.33
CA GLN A 63 26.48 0.19 6.91
C GLN A 63 27.86 0.47 7.52
N GLN A 64 28.09 0.04 8.77
CA GLN A 64 29.36 0.27 9.47
C GLN A 64 30.44 -0.78 9.13
N SER A 65 30.04 -2.04 8.88
CA SER A 65 30.96 -3.14 8.56
C SER A 65 31.37 -3.18 7.08
N ASN A 66 30.54 -2.67 6.17
CA ASN A 66 30.85 -2.63 4.75
C ASN A 66 30.47 -1.27 4.12
N PRO A 67 31.34 -0.25 4.23
CA PRO A 67 31.09 1.06 3.61
C PRO A 67 31.03 1.00 2.07
N ALA A 68 31.45 -0.10 1.44
CA ALA A 68 31.31 -0.30 -0.01
C ALA A 68 29.90 -0.75 -0.44
N ASN A 69 29.06 -1.25 0.48
CA ASN A 69 27.65 -1.57 0.22
C ASN A 69 26.76 -1.14 1.40
N PRO A 70 26.51 0.18 1.55
CA PRO A 70 25.70 0.69 2.64
C PRO A 70 24.26 0.18 2.57
N ALA A 71 23.56 0.18 3.71
CA ALA A 71 22.11 -0.03 3.72
C ALA A 71 21.45 1.10 2.93
N THR A 72 21.11 0.81 1.68
CA THR A 72 20.44 1.74 0.76
C THR A 72 18.96 1.41 0.68
N LEU A 73 18.17 2.38 0.22
CA LEU A 73 16.77 2.17 -0.12
C LEU A 73 16.58 0.93 -1.00
N ALA A 74 17.40 0.74 -2.03
CA ALA A 74 17.29 -0.39 -2.95
C ALA A 74 17.49 -1.74 -2.22
N SER A 75 18.49 -1.84 -1.34
CA SER A 75 18.73 -3.06 -0.56
C SER A 75 17.59 -3.37 0.41
N PHE A 76 17.03 -2.35 1.05
CA PHE A 76 15.90 -2.49 1.95
C PHE A 76 14.62 -2.87 1.21
N THR A 77 14.32 -2.19 0.10
CA THR A 77 13.17 -2.50 -0.74
C THR A 77 13.26 -3.93 -1.25
N GLN A 78 14.44 -4.40 -1.66
CA GLN A 78 14.63 -5.78 -2.10
C GLN A 78 14.32 -6.80 -0.98
N GLU A 79 14.78 -6.53 0.24
CA GLU A 79 14.50 -7.39 1.40
C GLU A 79 13.01 -7.40 1.76
N LEU A 80 12.39 -6.22 1.81
CA LEU A 80 10.96 -6.06 2.01
C LEU A 80 10.17 -6.85 0.96
N CYS A 81 10.55 -6.73 -0.32
CA CYS A 81 9.95 -7.46 -1.43
C CYS A 81 10.09 -8.99 -1.33
N GLY A 82 11.05 -9.51 -0.58
CA GLY A 82 11.14 -10.94 -0.28
C GLY A 82 9.96 -11.48 0.54
N TYR A 83 9.27 -10.60 1.28
CA TYR A 83 8.08 -10.93 2.06
C TYR A 83 6.76 -10.61 1.35
N LEU A 84 6.82 -9.89 0.22
CA LEU A 84 5.63 -9.57 -0.57
C LEU A 84 5.17 -10.76 -1.41
N PRO A 85 3.85 -10.91 -1.64
CA PRO A 85 3.32 -11.91 -2.56
C PRO A 85 3.67 -11.55 -4.00
N ALA A 86 3.78 -12.56 -4.87
CA ALA A 86 4.08 -12.38 -6.29
C ALA A 86 3.05 -11.50 -7.05
N ALA A 87 1.84 -11.37 -6.52
CA ALA A 87 0.81 -10.48 -7.05
C ALA A 87 1.15 -8.98 -6.90
N MET A 88 2.06 -8.63 -5.98
CA MET A 88 2.47 -7.25 -5.73
C MET A 88 3.84 -7.00 -6.35
N SER A 89 3.89 -6.15 -7.38
CA SER A 89 5.16 -5.81 -8.04
C SER A 89 6.06 -4.98 -7.13
N CYS A 90 7.26 -5.47 -6.87
CA CYS A 90 8.28 -4.76 -6.09
C CYS A 90 8.64 -3.39 -6.68
N SER A 91 8.58 -3.24 -8.02
CA SER A 91 8.89 -1.96 -8.69
C SER A 91 7.92 -0.84 -8.36
N ASP A 92 6.71 -1.20 -7.91
CA ASP A 92 5.64 -0.26 -7.62
C ASP A 92 5.57 0.08 -6.13
N VAL A 93 6.34 -0.61 -5.29
CA VAL A 93 6.44 -0.32 -3.86
C VAL A 93 7.23 0.96 -3.65
N ILE A 94 6.66 1.88 -2.89
CA ILE A 94 7.29 3.13 -2.48
C ILE A 94 7.59 3.03 -0.99
N VAL A 95 8.88 3.04 -0.64
CA VAL A 95 9.34 2.99 0.74
C VAL A 95 9.87 4.34 1.16
N ASN A 96 9.38 4.86 2.29
CA ASN A 96 9.89 6.06 2.91
C ASN A 96 10.27 5.78 4.37
N LEU A 97 11.55 5.95 4.69
CA LEU A 97 12.07 5.88 6.04
C LEU A 97 12.58 7.25 6.43
N TYR A 98 11.97 7.83 7.47
CA TYR A 98 12.29 9.14 7.99
C TYR A 98 12.86 9.04 9.40
N LYS A 99 13.87 9.85 9.68
CA LYS A 99 14.31 10.14 11.04
C LYS A 99 13.43 11.23 11.64
N VAL A 100 12.77 10.91 12.75
CA VAL A 100 11.85 11.82 13.43
C VAL A 100 12.63 12.63 14.48
N PRO A 101 12.62 13.98 14.41
CA PRO A 101 13.25 14.80 15.45
C PRO A 101 12.48 14.68 16.76
N ALA A 102 13.19 14.68 17.90
CA ALA A 102 12.56 14.64 19.22
C ALA A 102 11.89 15.98 19.61
N ALA A 103 12.27 17.07 18.93
CA ALA A 103 11.70 18.40 19.12
C ALA A 103 10.45 18.61 18.25
N ASN A 104 9.58 19.52 18.67
CA ASN A 104 8.37 19.90 17.93
C ASN A 104 8.74 20.43 16.52
N PRO A 105 8.06 20.02 15.43
CA PRO A 105 6.80 19.28 15.36
C PRO A 105 6.90 17.75 15.52
N GLY A 106 8.11 17.18 15.62
CA GLY A 106 8.32 15.74 15.78
C GLY A 106 7.60 14.90 14.71
N TYR A 107 6.82 13.90 15.14
CA TYR A 107 6.03 13.05 14.25
C TYR A 107 4.97 13.84 13.45
N TYR A 108 4.48 14.96 13.98
CA TYR A 108 3.46 15.78 13.30
C TYR A 108 3.99 16.46 12.03
N ALA A 109 5.30 16.45 11.78
CA ALA A 109 5.87 16.85 10.49
C ALA A 109 5.36 16.00 9.30
N TYR A 110 4.95 14.76 9.57
CA TYR A 110 4.52 13.78 8.55
C TYR A 110 2.99 13.62 8.49
N VAL A 111 2.26 14.47 9.19
CA VAL A 111 0.80 14.49 9.24
C VAL A 111 0.31 15.68 8.43
N LYS A 112 -0.86 15.55 7.80
CA LYS A 112 -1.53 16.67 7.11
C LYS A 112 -1.83 17.80 8.10
N THR A 113 -1.88 19.04 7.60
CA THR A 113 -2.16 20.23 8.41
C THR A 113 -3.54 20.22 9.06
N ASP A 114 -4.51 19.52 8.46
CA ASP A 114 -5.86 19.32 8.98
C ASP A 114 -5.97 18.11 9.94
N MET A 115 -4.86 17.42 10.21
CA MET A 115 -4.78 16.20 11.02
C MET A 115 -5.69 15.05 10.52
N SER A 116 -6.16 15.10 9.27
CA SER A 116 -7.03 14.07 8.70
C SER A 116 -6.30 12.75 8.41
N GLY A 117 -4.98 12.77 8.42
CA GLY A 117 -4.14 11.59 8.20
C GLY A 117 -2.71 11.94 7.87
N LEU A 118 -1.97 10.94 7.39
CA LEU A 118 -0.57 11.08 7.01
C LEU A 118 -0.41 11.92 5.73
N ALA A 119 0.64 12.72 5.67
CA ALA A 119 1.04 13.38 4.45
C ALA A 119 1.54 12.33 3.45
N LEU A 120 1.01 12.37 2.23
CA LEU A 120 1.45 11.48 1.17
C LEU A 120 2.67 12.10 0.46
N PRO A 121 3.81 11.41 0.39
CA PRO A 121 4.91 11.83 -0.44
C PRO A 121 4.55 11.70 -1.93
N PRO A 122 5.33 12.29 -2.85
CA PRO A 122 5.13 12.11 -4.28
C PRO A 122 5.03 10.62 -4.64
N LEU A 123 3.96 10.23 -5.33
CA LEU A 123 3.69 8.84 -5.71
C LEU A 123 4.46 8.43 -6.98
N THR A 124 5.77 8.68 -6.99
CA THR A 124 6.64 8.33 -8.12
C THR A 124 7.49 7.11 -7.77
N PRO A 125 7.57 6.08 -8.64
CA PRO A 125 8.41 4.92 -8.37
C PRO A 125 9.87 5.35 -8.19
N GLY A 126 10.53 4.83 -7.15
CA GLY A 126 11.92 5.16 -6.82
C GLY A 126 12.14 6.52 -6.14
N SER A 127 11.08 7.30 -5.86
CA SER A 127 11.20 8.57 -5.10
C SER A 127 11.30 8.41 -3.59
N GLY A 128 11.27 7.15 -3.13
CA GLY A 128 11.33 6.81 -1.73
C GLY A 128 12.51 7.48 -1.02
N GLN A 129 12.29 7.91 0.21
CA GLN A 129 13.33 8.48 1.05
C GLN A 129 13.88 7.40 1.99
N PHE A 130 15.20 7.37 2.20
CA PHE A 130 15.80 6.44 3.16
C PHE A 130 16.82 7.16 4.03
N ALA A 131 16.33 7.71 5.13
CA ALA A 131 17.15 8.36 6.15
C ALA A 131 17.30 7.43 7.36
N LEU A 132 18.32 6.58 7.32
CA LEU A 132 18.60 5.64 8.40
C LEU A 132 19.03 6.40 9.67
N GLY A 133 18.30 6.18 10.75
CA GLY A 133 18.63 6.68 12.09
C GLY A 133 19.72 5.86 12.77
N SER A 134 20.45 6.52 13.67
CA SER A 134 21.40 5.88 14.58
C SER A 134 20.68 5.37 15.83
N GLN A 135 21.42 4.67 16.68
CA GLN A 135 20.95 4.19 17.97
C GLN A 135 20.22 5.28 18.78
N GLY A 136 19.05 4.94 19.32
CA GLY A 136 18.25 5.84 20.15
C GLY A 136 17.41 6.86 19.38
N ASP A 137 17.61 7.00 18.06
CA ASP A 137 16.77 7.83 17.21
C ASP A 137 15.38 7.20 17.01
N TYR A 138 14.37 8.06 16.89
CA TYR A 138 13.04 7.67 16.44
C TYR A 138 12.99 7.65 14.92
N GLN A 139 12.43 6.58 14.37
CA GLN A 139 12.23 6.44 12.93
C GLN A 139 10.77 6.15 12.62
N TYR A 140 10.33 6.68 11.49
CA TYR A 140 9.02 6.49 10.94
C TYR A 140 9.18 5.88 9.54
N LEU A 141 8.69 4.67 9.39
CA LEU A 141 8.64 3.93 8.14
C LEU A 141 7.23 4.00 7.57
N GLN A 142 7.13 4.33 6.29
CA GLN A 142 5.91 4.35 5.52
C GLN A 142 6.15 3.57 4.22
N VAL A 143 5.37 2.52 4.02
CA VAL A 143 5.40 1.68 2.82
C VAL A 143 4.08 1.84 2.11
N ILE A 144 4.13 2.27 0.85
CA ILE A 144 2.96 2.55 0.04
C ILE A 144 2.99 1.62 -1.17
N TYR A 145 1.87 0.96 -1.43
CA TYR A 145 1.64 0.19 -2.64
C TYR A 145 0.40 0.71 -3.39
N PRO A 146 0.56 1.28 -4.58
CA PRO A 146 -0.53 1.78 -5.40
C PRO A 146 -1.19 0.65 -6.21
N VAL A 147 -2.43 0.30 -5.86
CA VAL A 147 -3.24 -0.69 -6.57
C VAL A 147 -3.94 0.00 -7.76
N THR A 148 -3.52 -0.32 -8.98
CA THR A 148 -4.06 0.27 -10.22
C THR A 148 -5.02 -0.64 -11.00
N LEU A 149 -5.31 -1.83 -10.45
CA LEU A 149 -6.20 -2.81 -11.08
C LEU A 149 -7.69 -2.40 -11.00
N LEU A 150 -8.03 -1.57 -10.01
CA LEU A 150 -9.40 -1.17 -9.76
C LEU A 150 -9.91 -0.21 -10.85
N PRO A 151 -11.16 -0.38 -11.32
CA PRO A 151 -11.79 0.60 -12.20
C PRO A 151 -11.83 1.99 -11.58
N ALA A 152 -11.69 3.04 -12.40
CA ALA A 152 -11.64 4.43 -11.95
C ALA A 152 -12.86 4.86 -11.10
N PHE A 153 -14.05 4.32 -11.43
CA PHE A 153 -15.26 4.60 -10.65
C PHE A 153 -15.18 4.03 -9.23
N MET A 154 -14.52 2.88 -9.04
CA MET A 154 -14.33 2.29 -7.72
C MET A 154 -13.24 3.00 -6.93
N THR A 155 -12.12 3.35 -7.58
CA THR A 155 -11.04 4.09 -6.90
C THR A 155 -11.52 5.44 -6.39
N SER A 156 -12.38 6.13 -7.14
CA SER A 156 -12.94 7.42 -6.72
C SER A 156 -13.85 7.32 -5.50
N TRP A 157 -14.44 6.14 -5.23
CA TRP A 157 -15.26 5.90 -4.05
C TRP A 157 -14.40 5.49 -2.83
N LEU A 158 -13.25 4.86 -3.08
CA LEU A 158 -12.40 4.27 -2.05
C LEU A 158 -11.27 5.20 -1.59
N ASP A 159 -10.81 6.12 -2.43
CA ASP A 159 -9.69 7.02 -2.12
C ASP A 159 -9.82 8.39 -2.83
N THR A 160 -9.15 9.38 -2.26
CA THR A 160 -9.03 10.75 -2.76
C THR A 160 -8.14 10.81 -4.01
N ASN A 161 -8.69 10.57 -5.20
CA ASN A 161 -8.10 10.87 -6.52
C ASN A 161 -6.59 10.60 -6.67
N ALA A 162 -6.05 9.58 -5.99
CA ALA A 162 -4.65 9.25 -6.08
C ALA A 162 -4.38 8.72 -7.48
N THR A 163 -3.32 9.23 -8.10
CA THR A 163 -2.90 8.78 -9.43
C THR A 163 -1.49 8.23 -9.39
N TYR A 164 -1.31 7.08 -10.02
CA TYR A 164 -0.02 6.42 -10.15
C TYR A 164 0.18 6.02 -11.60
N LYS A 165 1.31 6.41 -12.21
CA LYS A 165 1.61 6.17 -13.63
C LYS A 165 0.47 6.59 -14.58
N GLY A 166 -0.21 7.70 -14.26
CA GLY A 166 -1.33 8.24 -15.06
C GLY A 166 -2.64 7.47 -14.95
N LYS A 167 -2.76 6.50 -14.03
CA LYS A 167 -4.00 5.76 -13.74
C LYS A 167 -4.49 6.09 -12.34
N ALA A 168 -5.80 6.00 -12.12
CA ALA A 168 -6.35 6.05 -10.77
C ALA A 168 -5.83 4.85 -9.95
N ALA A 169 -5.41 5.12 -8.72
CA ALA A 169 -4.82 4.12 -7.84
C ALA A 169 -5.50 4.18 -6.47
N TYR A 170 -5.72 3.00 -5.88
CA TYR A 170 -6.05 2.89 -4.47
C TYR A 170 -4.76 2.66 -3.69
N LEU A 171 -4.48 3.48 -2.68
CA LEU A 171 -3.24 3.40 -1.94
C LEU A 171 -3.39 2.45 -0.75
N VAL A 172 -2.68 1.33 -0.79
CA VAL A 172 -2.47 0.48 0.38
C VAL A 172 -1.25 1.01 1.11
N ILE A 173 -1.42 1.46 2.34
CA ILE A 173 -0.36 2.12 3.12
C ILE A 173 -0.17 1.34 4.41
N SER A 174 1.07 0.93 4.68
CA SER A 174 1.50 0.39 5.95
C SER A 174 2.50 1.33 6.59
N THR A 175 2.38 1.55 7.90
CA THR A 175 3.30 2.40 8.65
C THR A 175 3.79 1.74 9.92
N ALA A 176 5.05 2.01 10.26
CA ALA A 176 5.66 1.59 11.51
C ALA A 176 6.47 2.75 12.08
N ALA A 177 6.28 3.04 13.36
CA ALA A 177 7.10 3.99 14.10
C ALA A 177 7.82 3.24 15.21
N PHE A 178 9.13 3.41 15.31
CA PHE A 178 9.96 2.68 16.27
C PHE A 178 11.18 3.49 16.67
N ARG A 179 11.77 3.12 17.82
CA ARG A 179 13.06 3.62 18.27
C ARG A 179 14.12 2.58 17.95
N VAL A 180 15.25 3.01 17.39
CA VAL A 180 16.36 2.08 17.11
C VAL A 180 16.97 1.62 18.42
N GLU A 181 16.94 0.31 18.65
CA GLU A 181 17.55 -0.34 19.81
C GLU A 181 19.05 -0.56 19.57
N GLN A 182 19.81 -0.61 20.66
CA GLN A 182 21.28 -0.65 20.63
C GLN A 182 21.81 -1.95 20.01
N PHE A 183 23.00 -1.88 19.39
CA PHE A 183 23.72 -2.99 18.76
C PHE A 183 24.03 -4.16 19.70
#